data_AF-A0A9N9IQP8-F1
#
_entry.id   AF-A0A9N9IQP8-F1
#
_cell.length_a   1.000
_cell.length_b   1.000
_cell.length_c   1.000
_cell.angle_alpha   90.00
_cell.angle_beta   90.00
_cell.angle_gamma   90.00
#
_symmetry.space_group_name_H-M   'P 1'
#
loop_
_entity.id
_entity.type
_entity.pdbx_description
1 polymer ?
#
loop_
_entity_poly.entity_id
_entity_poly.type
_entity_poly.pdbx_seq_one_letter_code
_entity_poly.pdbx_strand_id
1 'polypeptide(L)'
;ISESKKKSQAFYYNGKDYLPVDSSHNTIIAENDDYGSTATINRDLIIGKDIPFMPCDIEEYNEYINNIPYYILQLYGYLVNGQKAVVTFSGIKVFFDICIPDNQNINIFETGIKNIIANGKNDEGETVDMTEFRTEHIKAFPIHDYYKEKKSYVRIITTTSKQRSIALNIILKYNSEIISSNINKSKLETASDDLNTYYRK
;
A
#
# COMPACT_ATOMS: atom_id res chain seq x y z
N ILE A 1 34.26 -20.28 -33.32
CA ILE A 1 33.00 -19.50 -33.39
C ILE A 1 32.43 -19.52 -31.98
N SER A 2 32.60 -18.44 -31.21
CA SER A 2 32.06 -18.34 -29.84
C SER A 2 30.73 -17.61 -29.88
N GLU A 3 29.64 -18.28 -29.54
CA GLU A 3 28.37 -17.65 -29.22
C GLU A 3 28.51 -16.92 -27.88
N SER A 4 28.56 -15.58 -27.91
CA SER A 4 28.42 -14.77 -26.70
C SER A 4 26.95 -14.78 -26.28
N LYS A 5 26.61 -15.66 -25.34
CA LYS A 5 25.34 -15.62 -24.60
C LYS A 5 25.22 -14.22 -23.96
N LYS A 6 24.31 -13.39 -24.47
CA LYS A 6 23.90 -12.12 -23.84
C LYS A 6 23.45 -12.43 -22.41
N LYS A 7 24.27 -12.11 -21.41
CA LYS A 7 23.86 -12.12 -20.00
C LYS A 7 22.85 -10.98 -19.83
N SER A 8 21.58 -11.31 -19.60
CA SER A 8 20.58 -10.36 -19.13
C SER A 8 21.05 -9.81 -17.78
N GLN A 9 21.27 -8.51 -17.70
CA GLN A 9 21.69 -7.85 -16.47
C GLN A 9 20.47 -7.78 -15.54
N ALA A 10 20.41 -8.67 -14.55
CA ALA A 10 19.41 -8.63 -13.50
C ALA A 10 19.78 -7.54 -12.48
N PHE A 11 18.83 -6.68 -12.12
CA PHE A 11 19.00 -5.70 -11.05
C PHE A 11 18.55 -6.33 -9.73
N TYR A 12 19.35 -6.11 -8.67
CA TYR A 12 19.07 -6.64 -7.33
C TYR A 12 18.47 -5.53 -6.47
N TYR A 13 17.19 -5.65 -6.11
CA TYR A 13 16.58 -4.84 -5.07
C TYR A 13 15.94 -5.76 -4.03
N ASN A 14 16.29 -5.59 -2.76
CA ASN A 14 15.76 -6.36 -1.62
C ASN A 14 15.98 -7.89 -1.68
N GLY A 15 17.11 -8.35 -2.24
CA GLY A 15 17.56 -9.75 -2.16
C GLY A 15 16.70 -10.77 -2.92
N LYS A 16 15.84 -10.32 -3.84
CA LYS A 16 15.10 -11.17 -4.79
C LYS A 16 15.44 -10.79 -6.22
N ASP A 17 15.52 -11.78 -7.10
CA ASP A 17 15.78 -11.60 -8.53
C ASP A 17 14.48 -11.32 -9.29
N TYR A 18 14.10 -10.06 -9.52
CA TYR A 18 13.06 -9.75 -10.53
C TYR A 18 13.23 -8.33 -11.12
N LEU A 19 13.54 -8.28 -12.41
CA LEU A 19 12.67 -7.90 -13.53
C LEU A 19 13.41 -8.38 -14.80
N PRO A 20 12.75 -8.90 -15.85
CA PRO A 20 13.41 -8.99 -17.15
C PRO A 20 13.94 -7.60 -17.51
N VAL A 21 14.99 -7.54 -18.34
CA VAL A 21 15.55 -6.25 -18.77
C VAL A 21 14.43 -5.47 -19.46
N ASP A 22 13.78 -4.58 -18.73
CA ASP A 22 12.82 -3.65 -19.28
C ASP A 22 13.56 -2.83 -20.35
N SER A 23 12.87 -2.51 -21.44
CA SER A 23 13.44 -1.71 -22.51
C SER A 23 14.06 -0.46 -21.90
N SER A 24 15.38 -0.32 -22.05
CA SER A 24 16.08 0.86 -21.56
C SER A 24 15.44 2.11 -22.18
N HIS A 25 15.51 3.25 -21.50
CA HIS A 25 15.02 4.52 -22.05
C HIS A 25 15.49 4.75 -23.49
N ASN A 26 16.75 4.41 -23.81
CA ASN A 26 17.30 4.52 -25.17
C ASN A 26 16.66 3.55 -26.16
N THR A 27 16.30 2.34 -25.72
CA THR A 27 15.57 1.36 -26.54
C THR A 27 14.16 1.85 -26.83
N ILE A 28 13.48 2.40 -25.83
CA ILE A 28 12.15 2.99 -25.96
C ILE A 28 12.20 4.15 -26.97
N ILE A 29 13.18 5.05 -26.86
CA ILE A 29 13.33 6.16 -27.81
C ILE A 29 13.57 5.64 -29.24
N ALA A 30 14.52 4.72 -29.42
CA ALA A 30 14.85 4.20 -30.74
C ALA A 30 13.66 3.54 -31.44
N GLU A 31 12.86 2.72 -30.71
CA GLU A 31 11.64 2.10 -31.26
C GLU A 31 10.58 3.14 -31.68
N ASN A 32 10.51 4.27 -30.97
CA ASN A 32 9.58 5.35 -31.27
C ASN A 32 10.04 6.25 -32.42
N ASP A 33 11.36 6.38 -32.63
CA ASP A 33 11.94 7.15 -33.73
C ASP A 33 11.78 6.43 -35.08
N ASP A 34 11.84 5.10 -35.11
CA ASP A 34 11.77 4.29 -36.34
C ASP A 34 10.38 4.29 -37.00
N TYR A 35 9.30 4.24 -36.21
CA TYR A 35 7.92 4.11 -36.70
C TYR A 35 7.02 5.32 -36.39
N GLY A 36 7.52 6.27 -35.59
CA GLY A 36 6.74 7.37 -35.04
C GLY A 36 5.96 6.94 -33.79
N SER A 37 6.14 7.68 -32.71
CA SER A 37 5.66 7.31 -31.37
C SER A 37 4.15 7.06 -31.25
N THR A 38 3.33 7.81 -31.97
CA THR A 38 1.87 7.60 -31.99
C THR A 38 1.47 6.30 -32.69
N ALA A 39 2.16 5.92 -33.77
CA ALA A 39 1.85 4.68 -34.50
C ALA A 39 2.22 3.45 -33.66
N THR A 40 3.35 3.51 -32.95
CA THR A 40 3.79 2.47 -32.01
C THR A 40 2.78 2.30 -30.88
N ILE A 41 2.34 3.39 -30.23
CA ILE A 41 1.32 3.32 -29.15
C ILE A 41 0.01 2.69 -29.66
N ASN A 42 -0.50 3.11 -30.82
CA ASN A 42 -1.74 2.56 -31.36
C ASN A 42 -1.63 1.07 -31.68
N ARG A 43 -0.49 0.65 -32.24
CA ARG A 43 -0.21 -0.76 -32.48
C ARG A 43 -0.18 -1.53 -31.17
N ASP A 44 0.55 -1.02 -30.17
CA ASP A 44 0.74 -1.67 -28.87
C ASP A 44 -0.59 -1.80 -28.11
N LEU A 45 -1.48 -0.80 -28.19
CA LEU A 45 -2.86 -0.88 -27.70
C LEU A 45 -3.67 -1.99 -28.37
N ILE A 46 -3.58 -2.14 -29.70
CA ILE A 46 -4.34 -3.16 -30.46
C ILE A 46 -3.87 -4.58 -30.11
N ILE A 47 -2.56 -4.77 -29.97
CA ILE A 47 -1.97 -6.09 -29.67
C ILE A 47 -1.94 -6.40 -28.17
N GLY A 48 -2.31 -5.45 -27.31
CA GLY A 48 -2.29 -5.60 -25.86
C GLY A 48 -0.89 -5.67 -25.27
N LYS A 49 0.08 -4.96 -25.87
CA LYS A 49 1.44 -4.82 -25.31
C LYS A 49 1.46 -3.72 -24.27
N ASP A 50 2.35 -3.86 -23.28
CA ASP A 50 2.57 -2.85 -22.25
C ASP A 50 2.99 -1.51 -22.85
N ILE A 51 2.43 -0.43 -22.30
CA ILE A 51 2.67 0.93 -22.75
C ILE A 51 3.51 1.65 -21.69
N PRO A 52 4.74 2.09 -22.03
CA PRO A 52 5.55 2.86 -21.10
C PRO A 52 4.90 4.22 -20.81
N PHE A 53 4.89 4.58 -19.53
CA PHE A 53 4.27 5.79 -19.02
C PHE A 53 5.13 6.38 -17.90
N MET A 54 5.24 7.71 -17.86
CA MET A 54 5.95 8.42 -16.80
C MET A 54 4.95 9.20 -15.94
N PRO A 55 4.66 8.76 -14.69
CA PRO A 55 3.81 9.53 -13.78
C PRO A 55 4.53 10.82 -13.35
N CYS A 56 3.79 11.93 -13.35
CA CYS A 56 4.26 13.22 -12.86
C CYS A 56 3.39 13.82 -11.76
N ASP A 57 2.16 13.31 -11.58
CA ASP A 57 1.24 13.76 -10.54
C ASP A 57 0.36 12.61 -10.04
N ILE A 58 -0.17 12.75 -8.83
CA ILE A 58 -0.93 11.70 -8.12
C ILE A 58 -2.15 12.32 -7.46
N GLU A 59 -3.30 11.66 -7.60
CA GLU A 59 -4.52 12.03 -6.90
C GLU A 59 -5.13 10.83 -6.18
N GLU A 60 -5.66 11.09 -4.99
CA GLU A 60 -6.34 10.10 -4.15
C GLU A 60 -7.75 10.58 -3.85
N TYR A 61 -8.76 9.75 -4.14
CA TYR A 61 -10.15 10.06 -3.79
C TYR A 61 -10.94 8.77 -3.51
N ASN A 62 -12.19 8.93 -3.06
CA ASN A 62 -13.10 7.81 -2.87
C ASN A 62 -14.16 7.82 -3.98
N GLU A 63 -14.29 6.70 -4.69
CA GLU A 63 -15.39 6.45 -5.61
C GLU A 63 -16.49 5.66 -4.89
N TYR A 64 -17.75 6.04 -5.08
CA TYR A 64 -18.88 5.41 -4.39
C TYR A 64 -19.61 4.46 -5.34
N ILE A 65 -19.51 3.16 -5.08
CA ILE A 65 -20.23 2.12 -5.82
C ILE A 65 -21.29 1.55 -4.88
N ASN A 66 -22.56 1.69 -5.23
CA ASN A 66 -23.69 1.28 -4.37
C ASN A 66 -23.62 1.89 -2.95
N ASN A 67 -23.23 3.16 -2.85
CA ASN A 67 -22.98 3.90 -1.59
C ASN A 67 -21.82 3.36 -0.73
N ILE A 68 -21.08 2.35 -1.18
CA ILE A 68 -19.86 1.88 -0.50
C ILE A 68 -18.68 2.66 -1.09
N PRO A 69 -17.88 3.35 -0.26
CA PRO A 69 -16.72 4.08 -0.74
C PRO A 69 -15.55 3.12 -1.02
N TYR A 70 -14.92 3.29 -2.17
CA TYR A 70 -13.72 2.58 -2.59
C TYR A 70 -12.60 3.59 -2.80
N TYR A 71 -11.44 3.32 -2.20
CA TYR A 71 -10.25 4.12 -2.42
C TYR A 71 -9.74 3.96 -3.85
N ILE A 72 -9.54 5.09 -4.53
CA ILE A 72 -8.98 5.18 -5.87
C ILE A 72 -7.68 5.98 -5.81
N LEU A 73 -6.65 5.47 -6.48
CA LEU A 73 -5.41 6.17 -6.74
C LEU A 73 -5.30 6.41 -8.24
N GLN A 74 -5.17 7.67 -8.65
CA GLN A 74 -4.91 8.05 -10.03
C GLN A 74 -3.48 8.55 -10.18
N LEU A 75 -2.78 8.05 -11.20
CA LEU A 75 -1.51 8.58 -11.64
C LEU A 75 -1.71 9.33 -12.94
N TYR A 76 -1.32 10.60 -12.96
CA TYR A 76 -1.29 11.43 -14.16
C TYR A 76 0.12 11.51 -14.70
N GLY A 77 0.24 11.60 -16.02
CA GLY A 77 1.54 11.71 -16.64
C GLY A 77 1.47 11.78 -18.15
N TYR A 78 2.59 11.45 -18.78
CA TYR A 78 2.76 11.54 -20.21
C TYR A 78 3.21 10.21 -20.80
N LEU A 79 2.69 9.91 -21.99
CA LEU A 79 3.22 8.87 -22.85
C LEU A 79 4.45 9.38 -23.60
N VAL A 80 5.20 8.45 -24.21
CA VAL A 80 6.40 8.76 -24.99
C VAL A 80 6.19 9.73 -26.15
N ASN A 81 4.96 9.88 -26.65
CA ASN A 81 4.59 10.85 -27.69
C ASN A 81 4.09 12.20 -27.14
N GLY A 82 4.14 12.42 -25.82
CA GLY A 82 3.67 13.63 -25.16
C GLY A 82 2.17 13.70 -24.91
N GLN A 83 1.39 12.67 -25.28
CA GLN A 83 -0.03 12.60 -24.91
C GLN A 83 -0.17 12.44 -23.39
N LYS A 84 -1.21 13.06 -22.82
CA LYS A 84 -1.56 12.87 -21.42
C LYS A 84 -2.14 11.48 -21.22
N ALA A 85 -1.74 10.81 -20.14
CA ALA A 85 -2.29 9.55 -19.71
C ALA A 85 -2.71 9.62 -18.25
N VAL A 86 -3.77 8.88 -17.92
CA VAL A 86 -4.26 8.68 -16.56
C VAL A 86 -4.35 7.19 -16.32
N VAL A 87 -3.69 6.71 -15.27
CA VAL A 87 -3.75 5.32 -14.83
C VAL A 87 -4.50 5.27 -13.50
N THR A 88 -5.67 4.62 -13.52
CA THR A 88 -6.54 4.49 -12.34
C THR A 88 -6.34 3.13 -11.69
N PHE A 89 -5.91 3.14 -10.44
CA PHE A 89 -5.83 1.96 -9.59
C PHE A 89 -7.08 1.89 -8.72
N SER A 90 -7.84 0.83 -8.91
CA SER A 90 -9.00 0.47 -8.10
C SER A 90 -8.74 -0.83 -7.33
N GLY A 91 -9.61 -1.16 -6.38
CA GLY A 91 -9.48 -2.39 -5.58
C GLY A 91 -8.34 -2.37 -4.56
N ILE A 92 -7.76 -1.20 -4.28
CA ILE A 92 -6.76 -1.02 -3.24
C ILE A 92 -7.44 -1.18 -1.88
N LYS A 93 -6.94 -2.14 -1.09
CA LYS A 93 -7.33 -2.30 0.30
C LYS A 93 -6.51 -1.34 1.16
N VAL A 94 -7.17 -0.41 1.84
CA VAL A 94 -6.50 0.49 2.79
C VAL A 94 -6.35 -0.23 4.12
N PHE A 95 -5.14 -0.27 4.68
CA PHE A 95 -4.89 -1.02 5.92
C PHE A 95 -3.79 -0.43 6.81
N PHE A 96 -3.72 -0.92 8.05
CA PHE A 96 -2.56 -0.80 8.94
C PHE A 96 -2.41 -2.09 9.76
N ASP A 97 -1.21 -2.35 10.28
CA ASP A 97 -0.92 -3.61 10.97
C ASP A 97 -0.66 -3.37 12.47
N ILE A 98 -1.18 -4.24 13.34
CA ILE A 98 -0.95 -4.24 14.79
C ILE A 98 -0.19 -5.49 15.18
N CYS A 99 0.95 -5.33 15.86
CA CYS A 99 1.80 -6.42 16.32
C CYS A 99 1.09 -7.25 17.39
N ILE A 100 1.14 -8.57 17.27
CA ILE A 100 0.61 -9.48 18.28
C ILE A 100 1.71 -9.72 19.32
N PRO A 101 1.47 -9.47 20.62
CA PRO A 101 2.44 -9.77 21.67
C PRO A 101 2.83 -11.25 21.70
N ASP A 102 4.09 -11.50 22.05
CA ASP A 102 4.60 -12.85 22.18
C ASP A 102 3.77 -13.65 23.19
N ASN A 103 3.47 -14.90 22.87
CA ASN A 103 2.66 -15.83 23.68
C ASN A 103 1.16 -15.49 23.79
N GLN A 104 0.66 -14.48 23.09
CA GLN A 104 -0.77 -14.21 23.07
C GLN A 104 -1.51 -15.06 22.03
N ASN A 105 -2.70 -15.59 22.40
CA ASN A 105 -3.56 -16.28 21.44
C ASN A 105 -4.13 -15.27 20.42
N ILE A 106 -3.91 -15.57 19.14
CA ILE A 106 -4.25 -14.68 18.03
C ILE A 106 -5.74 -14.34 17.99
N ASN A 107 -6.62 -15.33 18.18
CA ASN A 107 -8.07 -15.11 18.12
C ASN A 107 -8.54 -14.22 19.27
N ILE A 108 -8.02 -14.45 20.48
CA ILE A 108 -8.36 -13.63 21.66
C ILE A 108 -7.87 -12.18 21.44
N PHE A 109 -6.66 -12.01 20.91
CA PHE A 109 -6.12 -10.68 20.61
C PHE A 109 -6.96 -9.96 19.56
N GLU A 110 -7.28 -10.63 18.44
CA GLU A 110 -8.11 -10.07 17.37
C GLU A 110 -9.49 -9.65 17.86
N THR A 111 -10.17 -10.49 18.66
CA THR A 111 -11.44 -10.12 19.28
C THR A 111 -11.30 -8.90 20.19
N GLY A 112 -10.19 -8.80 20.94
CA GLY A 112 -9.87 -7.62 21.74
C GLY A 112 -9.75 -6.35 20.91
N ILE A 113 -9.02 -6.40 19.79
CA ILE A 113 -8.86 -5.27 18.87
C ILE A 113 -10.20 -4.87 18.25
N LYS A 114 -11.00 -5.83 17.79
CA LYS A 114 -12.35 -5.57 17.25
C LYS A 114 -13.23 -4.85 18.27
N ASN A 115 -13.19 -5.27 19.54
CA ASN A 115 -13.95 -4.63 20.60
C ASN A 115 -13.46 -3.21 20.91
N ILE A 116 -12.14 -2.96 20.88
CA ILE A 116 -11.59 -1.62 21.08
C ILE A 116 -12.06 -0.68 19.95
N ILE A 117 -11.98 -1.14 18.70
CA ILE A 117 -12.36 -0.33 17.54
C ILE A 117 -13.87 -0.08 17.50
N ALA A 118 -14.70 -1.11 17.74
CA ALA A 118 -16.15 -1.00 17.69
C ALA A 118 -16.73 -0.04 18.75
N ASN A 119 -16.09 0.06 19.92
CA ASN A 119 -16.55 0.92 21.03
C ASN A 119 -15.80 2.25 21.09
N GLY A 120 -14.71 2.40 20.33
CA GLY A 120 -13.85 3.57 20.36
C GLY A 120 -14.40 4.74 19.54
N LYS A 121 -13.91 5.93 19.88
CA LYS A 121 -14.13 7.16 19.10
C LYS A 121 -12.82 7.90 18.94
N ASN A 122 -12.61 8.52 17.77
CA ASN A 122 -11.50 9.45 17.61
C ASN A 122 -11.74 10.75 18.42
N ASP A 123 -10.80 11.69 18.35
CA ASP A 123 -10.90 12.94 19.12
C ASP A 123 -12.06 13.85 18.67
N GLU A 124 -12.55 13.66 17.45
CA GLU A 124 -13.72 14.35 16.88
C GLU A 124 -15.04 13.63 17.23
N GLY A 125 -14.99 12.49 17.93
CA GLY A 125 -16.16 11.70 18.30
C GLY A 125 -16.68 10.76 17.20
N GLU A 126 -15.96 10.63 16.09
CA GLU A 126 -16.27 9.74 14.98
C GLU A 126 -15.97 8.27 15.32
N THR A 127 -16.71 7.37 14.68
CA THR A 127 -16.59 5.90 14.85
C THR A 127 -16.21 5.25 13.53
N VAL A 128 -15.67 4.03 13.62
CA VAL A 128 -15.38 3.21 12.43
C VAL A 128 -16.65 2.52 11.97
N ASP A 129 -16.89 2.52 10.66
CA ASP A 129 -17.95 1.72 10.07
C ASP A 129 -17.57 0.23 10.13
N MET A 130 -18.24 -0.49 11.03
CA MET A 130 -17.99 -1.90 11.27
C MET A 130 -18.58 -2.83 10.21
N THR A 131 -19.42 -2.34 9.29
CA THR A 131 -20.06 -3.17 8.26
C THR A 131 -19.06 -3.72 7.24
N GLU A 132 -18.08 -2.89 6.84
CA GLU A 132 -17.01 -3.25 5.90
C GLU A 132 -15.65 -3.43 6.57
N PHE A 133 -15.61 -3.35 7.91
CA PHE A 133 -14.40 -3.56 8.69
C PHE A 133 -13.93 -5.02 8.59
N ARG A 134 -12.67 -5.21 8.21
CA ARG A 134 -12.09 -6.56 8.07
C ARG A 134 -10.74 -6.66 8.75
N THR A 135 -10.39 -7.89 9.08
CA THR A 135 -9.12 -8.24 9.70
C THR A 135 -8.48 -9.40 8.94
N GLU A 136 -7.17 -9.35 8.77
CA GLU A 136 -6.36 -10.43 8.19
C GLU A 136 -5.19 -10.72 9.12
N HIS A 137 -4.68 -11.96 9.10
CA HIS A 137 -3.49 -12.33 9.88
C HIS A 137 -2.29 -12.44 8.95
N ILE A 138 -1.19 -11.80 9.32
CA ILE A 138 0.02 -11.81 8.50
C ILE A 138 1.25 -12.06 9.36
N LYS A 139 2.36 -12.42 8.71
CA LYS A 139 3.69 -12.43 9.33
C LYS A 139 4.62 -11.49 8.56
N ALA A 140 5.22 -10.54 9.28
CA ALA A 140 6.13 -9.54 8.72
C ALA A 140 7.34 -9.31 9.63
N PHE A 141 8.42 -8.75 9.09
CA PHE A 141 9.52 -8.28 9.92
C PHE A 141 9.12 -6.96 10.58
N PRO A 142 9.31 -6.81 11.89
CA PRO A 142 9.11 -5.52 12.56
C PRO A 142 10.02 -4.44 11.98
N ILE A 143 9.53 -3.19 11.99
CA ILE A 143 10.31 -2.03 11.57
C ILE A 143 11.34 -1.68 12.66
N HIS A 144 10.96 -1.83 13.94
CA HIS A 144 11.83 -1.59 15.08
C HIS A 144 12.65 -2.82 15.43
N ASP A 145 13.90 -2.59 15.82
CA ASP A 145 14.90 -3.59 16.19
C ASP A 145 15.25 -4.62 15.09
N TYR A 146 16.26 -5.43 15.38
CA TYR A 146 16.67 -6.52 14.50
C TYR A 146 16.09 -7.84 14.98
N TYR A 147 15.14 -8.38 14.20
CA TYR A 147 14.56 -9.70 14.41
C TYR A 147 14.99 -10.67 13.32
N LYS A 148 15.49 -11.84 13.72
CA LYS A 148 15.82 -12.94 12.79
C LYS A 148 14.58 -13.60 12.19
N GLU A 149 13.45 -13.51 12.88
CA GLU A 149 12.19 -14.13 12.51
C GLU A 149 11.09 -13.09 12.33
N LYS A 150 10.08 -13.42 11.53
CA LYS A 150 8.90 -12.57 11.33
C LYS A 150 7.98 -12.66 12.54
N LYS A 151 7.45 -11.52 12.99
CA LYS A 151 6.39 -11.44 13.99
C LYS A 151 5.02 -11.58 13.35
N SER A 152 4.04 -11.98 14.17
CA SER A 152 2.64 -12.08 13.78
C SER A 152 1.94 -10.74 13.97
N TYR A 153 1.09 -10.36 13.03
CA TYR A 153 0.31 -9.12 13.04
C TYR A 153 -1.16 -9.40 12.74
N VAL A 154 -2.03 -8.57 13.30
CA VAL A 154 -3.40 -8.39 12.82
C VAL A 154 -3.43 -7.17 11.92
N ARG A 155 -3.73 -7.39 10.64
CA ARG A 155 -3.95 -6.35 9.65
C ARG A 155 -5.39 -5.86 9.76
N ILE A 156 -5.56 -4.57 10.00
CA ILE A 156 -6.85 -3.88 10.04
C ILE A 156 -7.11 -3.28 8.68
N ILE A 157 -8.21 -3.68 8.03
CA ILE A 157 -8.57 -3.27 6.67
C ILE A 157 -9.83 -2.44 6.72
N THR A 158 -9.78 -1.28 6.06
CA THR A 158 -10.88 -0.32 5.96
C THR A 158 -11.16 0.05 4.51
N THR A 159 -12.34 0.61 4.28
CA THR A 159 -12.80 1.03 2.94
C THR A 159 -12.10 2.27 2.41
N THR A 160 -11.71 3.20 3.30
CA THR A 160 -11.14 4.49 2.92
C THR A 160 -9.98 4.90 3.82
N SER A 161 -9.17 5.85 3.35
CA SER A 161 -8.12 6.49 4.15
C SER A 161 -8.68 7.19 5.39
N LYS A 162 -9.88 7.78 5.33
CA LYS A 162 -10.53 8.40 6.50
C LYS A 162 -10.85 7.35 7.57
N GLN A 163 -11.50 6.25 7.18
CA GLN A 163 -11.84 5.15 8.10
C GLN A 163 -10.58 4.52 8.72
N ARG A 164 -9.50 4.37 7.94
CA ARG A 164 -8.18 3.96 8.46
C ARG A 164 -7.68 4.89 9.55
N SER A 165 -7.72 6.20 9.30
CA SER A 165 -7.24 7.21 10.26
C SER A 165 -8.07 7.23 11.54
N ILE A 166 -9.40 7.10 11.44
CA ILE A 166 -10.28 6.99 12.62
C ILE A 166 -9.89 5.75 13.44
N ALA A 167 -9.76 4.59 12.80
CA ALA A 167 -9.39 3.34 13.45
C ALA A 167 -8.01 3.43 14.13
N LEU A 168 -7.02 4.01 13.46
CA LEU A 168 -5.68 4.21 14.01
C LEU A 168 -5.71 5.14 15.23
N ASN A 169 -6.43 6.27 15.14
CA ASN A 169 -6.56 7.21 16.26
C ASN A 169 -7.21 6.56 17.49
N ILE A 170 -8.22 5.71 17.29
CA ILE A 170 -8.82 4.93 18.39
C ILE A 170 -7.77 4.06 19.09
N ILE A 171 -6.90 3.37 18.34
CA ILE A 171 -5.83 2.54 18.90
C ILE A 171 -4.78 3.40 19.63
N LEU A 172 -4.38 4.54 19.06
CA LEU A 172 -3.42 5.45 19.69
C LEU A 172 -3.97 6.07 20.98
N LYS A 173 -5.25 6.41 21.00
CA LYS A 173 -5.95 6.90 22.19
C LYS A 173 -6.03 5.81 23.27
N TYR A 174 -6.42 4.59 22.89
CA TYR A 174 -6.42 3.44 23.79
C TYR A 174 -5.05 3.23 24.45
N ASN A 175 -3.97 3.33 23.69
CA ASN A 175 -2.61 3.25 24.21
C ASN A 175 -2.31 4.37 25.22
N SER A 176 -2.72 5.60 24.93
CA SER A 176 -2.54 6.75 25.82
C SER A 176 -3.30 6.59 27.14
N GLU A 177 -4.51 6.04 27.08
CA GLU A 177 -5.34 5.74 28.26
C GLU A 177 -4.73 4.63 29.13
N ILE A 178 -4.18 3.57 28.53
CA ILE A 178 -3.46 2.52 29.29
C ILE A 178 -2.28 3.13 30.06
N ILE A 179 -1.48 3.95 29.37
CA ILE A 179 -0.28 4.56 29.96
C ILE A 179 -0.67 5.49 31.12
N SER A 180 -1.70 6.31 30.95
CA SER A 180 -2.14 7.26 31.99
C SER A 180 -2.80 6.58 33.18
N SER A 181 -3.48 5.45 32.96
CA SER A 181 -4.20 4.70 34.00
C SER A 181 -3.33 3.70 34.77
N ASN A 182 -2.04 3.55 34.42
CA ASN A 182 -1.14 2.51 34.98
C ASN A 182 -1.77 1.11 34.98
N ILE A 183 -2.68 0.84 34.04
CA ILE A 183 -3.24 -0.49 33.86
C ILE A 183 -2.12 -1.39 33.34
N ASN A 184 -1.99 -2.58 33.93
CA ASN A 184 -0.96 -3.57 33.59
C ASN A 184 -1.25 -4.26 32.24
N LYS A 185 -1.55 -3.47 31.20
CA LYS A 185 -1.74 -3.86 29.81
C LYS A 185 -0.57 -3.32 28.99
N SER A 186 -0.07 -4.14 28.07
CA SER A 186 0.95 -3.72 27.12
C SER A 186 0.37 -2.75 26.10
N LYS A 187 1.14 -1.72 25.75
CA LYS A 187 0.88 -0.84 24.60
C LYS A 187 0.75 -1.70 23.33
N LEU A 188 -0.24 -1.38 22.50
CA LEU A 188 -0.38 -1.96 21.16
C LEU A 188 0.62 -1.30 20.22
N GLU A 189 1.55 -2.07 19.68
CA GLU A 189 2.52 -1.60 18.68
C GLU A 189 1.86 -1.64 17.29
N THR A 190 1.92 -0.54 16.55
CA THR A 190 1.40 -0.49 15.18
C THR A 190 2.54 -0.29 14.18
N ALA A 191 2.45 -0.95 13.01
CA ALA A 191 3.40 -0.73 11.92
C ALA A 191 3.21 0.64 11.22
N SER A 192 2.24 1.43 11.68
CA SER A 192 1.91 2.77 11.19
C SER A 192 2.23 3.86 12.23
N ASP A 193 3.07 3.55 13.22
CA ASP A 193 3.48 4.51 14.28
C ASP A 193 4.32 5.69 13.74
N ASP A 194 4.65 5.71 12.45
CA ASP A 194 5.21 6.87 11.78
C ASP A 194 4.09 7.85 11.37
N LEU A 195 3.73 8.74 12.29
CA LEU A 195 2.82 9.86 12.04
C LEU A 195 3.43 10.88 11.05
N ASN A 196 4.72 10.77 10.72
CA ASN A 196 5.39 11.61 9.75
C ASN A 196 5.33 10.94 8.37
N THR A 197 4.19 11.01 7.70
CA THR A 197 4.18 10.76 6.25
C THR A 197 5.17 11.71 5.57
N TYR A 198 6.24 11.16 4.98
CA TYR A 198 7.32 11.88 4.30
C TYR A 198 6.88 12.67 3.05
N TYR A 199 5.59 12.65 2.70
CA TYR A 199 5.04 13.54 1.70
C TYR A 199 4.80 14.93 2.31
N ARG A 200 5.86 15.74 2.32
CA ARG A 200 5.71 17.19 2.39
C ARG A 200 5.02 17.63 1.09
N LYS A 201 3.80 18.16 1.20
CA LYS A 201 3.24 19.02 0.15
C LYS A 201 4.15 20.21 -0.09
#